data_AF-A0A1F8FAX7-F1
#
_entry.id   AF-A0A1F8FAX7-F1
#
_cell.length_a   1.000
_cell.length_b   1.000
_cell.length_c   1.000
_cell.angle_alpha   90.00
_cell.angle_beta   90.00
_cell.angle_gamma   90.00
#
_symmetry.space_group_name_H-M   'P 1'
#
loop_
_entity.id
_entity.type
_entity.pdbx_description
1 polymer ?
#
loop_
_entity_poly.entity_id
_entity_poly.type
_entity_poly.pdbx_seq_one_letter_code
_entity_poly.pdbx_strand_id
1 'polypeptide(L)'
;MCQAQQGAPKTAPPSSDPLVGFYICAGTNPDDTRYEGVVQIAKFDGTYRILWTLSDNTQVLGVGIVSNGVFAASYYGGAPAVAVYKIDGNRLVGEWTMGGKE
;
A
#
# COMPACT_ATOMS: atom_id res chain seq x y z
N MET A 1 8.13 -2.86 -9.26
CA MET A 1 7.31 -3.80 -8.45
C MET A 1 7.34 -3.35 -6.99
N CYS A 2 6.20 -3.27 -6.32
CA CYS A 2 6.07 -2.88 -4.91
C CYS A 2 5.74 -4.13 -4.08
N GLN A 3 6.53 -4.38 -3.05
CA GLN A 3 6.25 -5.41 -2.07
C GLN A 3 6.02 -4.75 -0.72
N ALA A 4 4.90 -5.07 -0.09
CA ALA A 4 4.62 -4.70 1.29
C ALA A 4 4.52 -5.98 2.13
N GLN A 5 5.14 -5.98 3.29
CA GLN A 5 5.07 -7.10 4.23
C GLN A 5 4.62 -6.58 5.59
N GLN A 6 3.64 -7.24 6.19
CA GLN A 6 3.14 -6.82 7.50
C GLN A 6 4.26 -6.81 8.53
N GLY A 7 4.45 -5.66 9.16
CA GLY A 7 5.17 -5.55 10.42
C GLY A 7 4.19 -5.74 11.56
N ALA A 8 4.57 -6.50 12.59
CA ALA A 8 3.73 -6.66 13.76
C ALA A 8 3.55 -5.30 14.47
N PRO A 9 2.32 -4.81 14.71
CA PRO A 9 2.12 -3.76 15.68
C PRO A 9 2.44 -4.34 17.06
N LYS A 10 3.40 -3.75 17.78
CA LYS A 10 3.87 -4.25 19.09
C LYS A 10 2.79 -4.29 20.19
N THR A 11 1.57 -3.81 19.96
CA THR A 11 0.55 -3.69 21.03
C THR A 11 -0.91 -3.65 20.57
N ALA A 12 -1.23 -3.84 19.29
CA ALA A 12 -2.63 -3.84 18.84
C ALA A 12 -3.19 -5.28 18.84
N PRO A 13 -4.43 -5.51 19.33
CA PRO A 13 -5.09 -6.79 19.13
C PRO A 13 -5.18 -7.08 17.62
N PRO A 14 -5.07 -8.35 17.20
CA PRO A 14 -5.17 -8.71 15.79
C PRO A 14 -6.51 -8.21 15.24
N SER A 15 -6.47 -7.43 14.16
CA SER A 15 -7.68 -7.08 13.42
C SER A 15 -8.31 -8.36 12.87
N SER A 16 -9.63 -8.47 12.91
CA SER A 16 -10.35 -9.57 12.26
C SER A 16 -10.18 -9.56 10.74
N ASP A 17 -9.81 -8.40 10.17
CA ASP A 17 -9.44 -8.27 8.77
C ASP A 17 -7.92 -8.44 8.62
N PRO A 18 -7.46 -9.48 7.89
CA PRO A 18 -6.04 -9.75 7.72
C PRO A 18 -5.32 -8.66 6.93
N LEU A 19 -6.02 -7.77 6.23
CA LEU A 19 -5.40 -6.67 5.48
C LEU A 19 -5.10 -5.44 6.35
N VAL A 20 -5.77 -5.29 7.49
CA VAL A 20 -5.58 -4.15 8.38
C VAL A 20 -4.28 -4.31 9.17
N GLY A 21 -3.47 -3.26 9.22
CA GLY A 21 -2.19 -3.29 9.93
C GLY A 21 -1.14 -2.35 9.37
N PHE A 22 0.09 -2.52 9.86
CA PHE A 22 1.27 -1.82 9.37
C PHE A 22 2.11 -2.75 8.51
N TYR A 23 2.73 -2.20 7.48
CA TYR A 23 3.58 -2.91 6.55
C TYR A 23 4.87 -2.14 6.34
N ILE A 24 5.96 -2.86 6.14
CA ILE A 24 7.17 -2.30 5.53
C ILE A 24 6.99 -2.48 4.03
N CYS A 25 7.14 -1.41 3.25
CA CYS A 25 7.14 -1.48 1.80
C CYS A 25 8.50 -1.13 1.21
N ALA A 26 8.82 -1.81 0.11
CA ALA A 26 9.96 -1.49 -0.74
C ALA A 26 9.55 -1.65 -2.20
N GLY A 27 10.13 -0.83 -3.07
CA GLY A 27 9.90 -0.94 -4.50
C GLY A 27 10.90 -0.16 -5.33
N THR A 28 10.62 -0.14 -6.63
CA THR A 28 11.46 0.51 -7.65
C THR A 28 10.55 1.38 -8.50
N ASN A 29 10.96 2.64 -8.67
CA ASN A 29 10.34 3.61 -9.57
C ASN A 29 10.67 3.27 -11.04
N PRO A 30 9.93 3.81 -12.02
CA PRO A 30 10.24 3.62 -13.44
C PRO A 30 11.65 4.07 -13.87
N ASP A 31 12.25 5.01 -13.15
CA ASP A 31 13.62 5.51 -13.36
C ASP A 31 14.71 4.68 -12.65
N ASP A 32 14.38 3.45 -12.27
CA ASP A 32 15.21 2.49 -11.52
C ASP A 32 15.61 2.92 -10.10
N THR A 33 15.16 4.08 -9.62
CA THR A 33 15.42 4.48 -8.23
C THR A 33 14.62 3.61 -7.26
N ARG A 34 15.25 3.24 -6.14
CA ARG A 34 14.61 2.44 -5.08
C ARG A 34 13.96 3.34 -4.06
N TYR A 35 12.82 2.89 -3.54
CA TYR A 35 12.16 3.54 -2.41
C TYR A 35 11.79 2.51 -1.34
N GLU A 36 11.73 2.98 -0.11
CA GLU A 36 11.28 2.24 1.06
C GLU A 36 10.29 3.10 1.85
N GLY A 37 9.46 2.46 2.67
CA GLY A 37 8.51 3.15 3.51
C GLY A 37 7.74 2.24 4.45
N VAL A 38 6.85 2.87 5.20
CA VAL A 38 5.87 2.20 6.05
C VAL A 38 4.48 2.47 5.48
N VAL A 39 3.64 1.44 5.43
CA VAL A 39 2.25 1.55 5.00
C VAL A 39 1.34 1.23 6.16
N GLN A 40 0.39 2.11 6.44
CA GLN A 40 -0.72 1.82 7.35
C GLN A 40 -1.97 1.55 6.52
N ILE A 41 -2.59 0.39 6.73
CA ILE A 41 -3.90 0.06 6.15
C ILE A 41 -4.93 -0.02 7.27
N ALA A 42 -6.02 0.73 7.13
CA ALA A 42 -7.13 0.73 8.08
C ALA A 42 -8.47 0.63 7.33
N LYS A 43 -9.43 -0.12 7.87
CA LYS A 43 -10.74 -0.34 7.24
C LYS A 43 -11.75 0.72 7.69
N PHE A 44 -12.49 1.30 6.75
CA PHE A 44 -13.57 2.27 6.98
C PHE A 44 -14.74 1.97 6.03
N ASP A 45 -15.90 1.62 6.58
CA ASP A 45 -17.16 1.42 5.84
C ASP A 45 -17.04 0.58 4.55
N GLY A 46 -16.34 -0.56 4.64
CA GLY A 46 -16.15 -1.47 3.50
C GLY A 46 -15.04 -1.09 2.52
N THR A 47 -14.39 0.05 2.73
CA THR A 47 -13.18 0.48 2.03
C THR A 47 -11.97 0.44 2.95
N TYR A 48 -10.78 0.65 2.38
CA TYR A 48 -9.53 0.77 3.11
C TYR A 48 -8.93 2.15 2.91
N ARG A 49 -8.52 2.80 3.98
CA ARG A 49 -7.61 3.94 3.93
C ARG A 49 -6.18 3.41 3.97
N ILE A 50 -5.35 3.93 3.08
CA ILE A 50 -3.94 3.60 3.01
C ILE A 50 -3.12 4.88 3.20
N LEU A 51 -2.16 4.83 4.11
CA LEU A 51 -1.17 5.89 4.28
C LEU A 51 0.22 5.30 4.05
N TRP A 52 0.87 5.70 2.96
CA TRP A 52 2.28 5.41 2.73
C TRP A 52 3.11 6.55 3.30
N THR A 53 4.07 6.22 4.16
CA THR A 53 5.09 7.13 4.66
C THR A 53 6.43 6.66 4.13
N LEU A 54 6.99 7.39 3.16
CA LEU A 54 8.28 7.08 2.54
C LEU A 54 9.44 7.50 3.46
N SER A 55 10.65 7.01 3.18
CA SER A 55 11.84 7.27 4.00
C SER A 55 12.23 8.76 4.10
N ASP A 56 11.79 9.61 3.17
CA ASP A 56 11.96 11.06 3.20
C ASP A 56 10.87 11.79 4.02
N ASN A 57 10.01 11.04 4.71
CA ASN A 57 8.80 11.47 5.41
C ASN A 57 7.67 11.98 4.51
N THR A 58 7.76 11.80 3.18
CA THR A 58 6.64 12.07 2.29
C THR A 58 5.48 11.15 2.63
N GLN A 59 4.31 11.74 2.86
CA GLN A 59 3.08 11.02 3.14
C GLN A 59 2.14 11.06 1.93
N VAL A 60 1.70 9.88 1.50
CA VAL A 60 0.74 9.70 0.42
C VAL A 60 -0.49 9.03 0.99
N LEU A 61 -1.65 9.66 0.80
CA LEU A 61 -2.94 9.12 1.21
C LEU A 61 -3.64 8.48 0.02
N GLY A 62 -4.24 7.32 0.25
CA GLY A 62 -5.06 6.63 -0.73
C GLY A 62 -6.27 5.93 -0.14
N VAL A 63 -7.10 5.46 -1.05
CA VAL A 63 -8.31 4.66 -0.79
C VAL A 63 -8.20 3.36 -1.57
N GLY A 64 -8.66 2.26 -0.99
CA GLY A 64 -8.60 0.97 -1.64
C GLY A 64 -9.83 0.10 -1.38
N ILE A 65 -9.99 -0.88 -2.27
CA ILE A 65 -11.02 -1.91 -2.21
C ILE A 65 -10.38 -3.26 -2.45
N VAL A 66 -11.03 -4.31 -1.95
CA VAL A 66 -10.70 -5.69 -2.32
C VAL A 66 -11.77 -6.19 -3.28
N SER A 67 -11.36 -6.68 -4.44
CA SER A 67 -12.26 -7.30 -5.41
C SER A 67 -11.58 -8.52 -6.01
N ASN A 68 -12.26 -9.67 -5.96
CA ASN A 68 -11.77 -10.96 -6.48
C ASN A 68 -10.34 -11.33 -5.99
N GLY A 69 -10.04 -11.06 -4.72
CA GLY A 69 -8.73 -11.36 -4.12
C GLY A 69 -7.60 -10.39 -4.48
N VAL A 70 -7.90 -9.33 -5.23
CA VAL A 70 -6.96 -8.24 -5.54
C VAL A 70 -7.27 -7.05 -4.64
N PHE A 71 -6.24 -6.52 -3.99
CA PHE A 71 -6.32 -5.24 -3.30
C PHE A 71 -5.89 -4.12 -4.24
N ALA A 72 -6.82 -3.29 -4.67
CA ALA A 72 -6.57 -2.13 -5.51
C ALA A 72 -6.62 -0.86 -4.66
N ALA A 73 -5.65 0.03 -4.83
CA ALA A 73 -5.56 1.29 -4.13
C ALA A 73 -5.34 2.45 -5.11
N SER A 74 -6.18 3.47 -5.02
CA SER A 74 -6.01 4.75 -5.71
C SER A 74 -5.37 5.77 -4.78
N TYR A 75 -4.49 6.60 -5.32
CA TYR A 75 -3.85 7.69 -4.59
C TYR A 75 -3.53 8.86 -5.53
N TYR A 76 -3.16 10.00 -4.95
CA TYR A 76 -2.72 11.17 -5.70
C TYR A 76 -1.34 11.62 -5.21
N GLY A 77 -0.35 11.53 -6.09
CA GLY A 77 1.06 11.87 -5.82
C GLY A 77 1.62 12.90 -6.80
N GLY A 78 0.80 13.89 -7.20
CA GLY A 78 1.10 14.83 -8.27
C GLY A 78 0.39 14.50 -9.59
N ALA A 79 -0.02 13.24 -9.76
CA ALA A 79 -0.94 12.77 -10.79
C ALA A 79 -1.86 11.68 -10.21
N PRO A 80 -3.03 11.40 -10.81
CA PRO A 80 -3.86 10.27 -10.43
C PRO A 80 -3.09 8.96 -10.60
N ALA A 81 -3.16 8.08 -9.61
CA ALA A 81 -2.34 6.88 -9.57
C ALA A 81 -3.12 5.67 -9.06
N VAL A 82 -2.66 4.49 -9.43
CA VAL A 82 -3.22 3.22 -8.96
C VAL A 82 -2.11 2.26 -8.60
N ALA A 83 -2.31 1.53 -7.51
CA ALA A 83 -1.54 0.36 -7.13
C ALA A 83 -2.46 -0.86 -7.06
N VAL A 84 -2.00 -2.00 -7.57
CA VAL A 84 -2.74 -3.27 -7.53
C VAL A 84 -1.86 -4.32 -6.88
N TYR A 85 -2.40 -5.01 -5.89
CA TYR A 85 -1.68 -6.01 -5.11
C TYR A 85 -2.42 -7.35 -5.13
N LYS A 86 -1.66 -8.42 -5.34
CA LYS A 86 -2.06 -9.76 -4.90
C LYS A 86 -1.86 -9.87 -3.40
N ILE A 87 -2.88 -10.38 -2.71
CA ILE A 87 -2.80 -10.72 -1.28
C ILE A 87 -2.21 -12.13 -1.17
N ASP A 88 -1.04 -12.25 -0.54
CA ASP A 88 -0.30 -13.51 -0.35
C ASP A 88 0.04 -13.68 1.14
N GLY A 89 -0.92 -14.20 1.91
CA GLY A 89 -0.82 -14.29 3.36
C GLY A 89 -0.66 -12.91 4.00
N ASN A 90 0.49 -12.65 4.61
CA ASN A 90 0.83 -11.37 5.23
C ASN A 90 1.65 -10.44 4.31
N ARG A 91 1.72 -10.76 3.01
CA ARG A 91 2.43 -9.98 1.99
C ARG A 91 1.46 -9.45 0.96
N LEU A 92 1.74 -8.25 0.48
CA LEU A 92 1.10 -7.63 -0.67
C LEU A 92 2.18 -7.48 -1.75
N VAL A 93 1.98 -8.13 -2.88
CA VAL A 93 2.92 -8.08 -4.01
C VAL A 93 2.19 -7.49 -5.19
N GLY A 94 2.75 -6.43 -5.76
CA GLY A 94 2.02 -5.66 -6.75
C GLY A 94 2.87 -4.71 -7.57
N GLU A 95 2.15 -3.92 -8.34
CA GLU A 95 2.68 -2.87 -9.19
C GLU A 95 1.84 -1.62 -9.02
N TRP A 96 2.41 -0.49 -9.44
CA TRP A 96 1.73 0.79 -9.41
C TRP A 96 2.09 1.60 -10.65
N THR A 97 1.22 2.54 -10.98
CA THR A 97 1.43 3.49 -12.07
C THR A 97 0.80 4.84 -11.73
N MET A 98 1.26 5.89 -12.41
CA MET A 98 0.71 7.24 -12.33
C MET A 98 0.33 7.72 -13.73
N GLY A 99 -0.80 8.42 -13.85
CA GLY A 99 -1.26 8.96 -15.12
C GLY A 99 -0.26 9.94 -15.73
N GLY A 100 0.08 9.74 -17.01
CA GLY A 100 0.93 10.65 -17.77
C GLY A 100 2.44 10.51 -17.53
N LYS A 101 2.89 9.48 -16.81
CA LYS A 101 4.30 9.07 -16.76
C LYS A 101 4.40 7.61 -17.22
N GLU A 102 4.80 7.43 -18.47
CA GLU A 102 5.45 6.21 -18.96
C GLU A 102 6.96 6.30 -18.70
#